data_AF-A0A7Z0LF46-F1
#
_entry.id   AF-A0A7Z0LF46-F1
#
_cell.length_a   1.000
_cell.length_b   1.000
_cell.length_c   1.000
_cell.angle_alpha   90.00
_cell.angle_beta   90.00
_cell.angle_gamma   90.00
#
_symmetry.space_group_name_H-M   'P 1'
#
loop_
_entity.id
_entity.type
_entity.pdbx_description
1 polymer ?
#
loop_
_entity_poly.entity_id
_entity_poly.type
_entity_poly.pdbx_seq_one_letter_code
_entity_poly.pdbx_strand_id
1 'polypeptide(L)'
;QMALFSFVGIEMIGVTAGETKDPEQTIPKAINSVPIRILIFYVGALAVIMSIIPWYKVDPDNSPFVKLFALIGVPFAAGIINFVVLTAAASSCNSGIFSNSRMLYGLSNQEQAPPAFSKTNKNGVP
;
A
#
# COMPACT_ATOMS: atom_id res chain seq x y z
N GLN A 1 -4.27 12.41 -12.94
CA GLN A 1 -4.50 10.94 -12.92
C GLN A 1 -3.95 10.28 -11.64
N MET A 2 -2.70 10.57 -11.24
CA MET A 2 -2.10 10.07 -9.98
C MET A 2 -2.96 10.27 -8.71
N ALA A 3 -3.69 11.39 -8.60
CA ALA A 3 -4.50 11.69 -7.41
C ALA A 3 -5.66 10.69 -7.19
N LEU A 4 -6.35 10.24 -8.25
CA LEU A 4 -7.45 9.28 -8.13
C LEU A 4 -6.96 7.90 -7.68
N PHE A 5 -5.79 7.47 -8.17
CA PHE A 5 -5.16 6.21 -7.75
C PHE A 5 -4.77 6.21 -6.26
N SER A 6 -4.48 7.37 -5.66
CA SER A 6 -4.17 7.43 -4.22
C SER A 6 -5.38 7.19 -3.31
N PHE A 7 -6.61 7.24 -3.84
CA PHE A 7 -7.84 6.94 -3.09
C PHE A 7 -8.37 5.51 -3.33
N VAL A 8 -7.85 4.80 -4.34
CA VAL A 8 -8.12 3.37 -4.56
C VAL A 8 -7.39 2.58 -3.47
N GLY A 9 -8.09 2.29 -2.38
CA GLY A 9 -7.53 1.64 -1.19
C GLY A 9 -8.26 2.01 0.10
N ILE A 10 -8.97 3.15 0.13
CA ILE A 10 -9.85 3.50 1.25
C ILE A 10 -11.00 2.48 1.41
N GLU A 11 -11.43 1.85 0.32
CA GLU A 11 -12.42 0.75 0.34
C GLU A 11 -11.98 -0.42 1.24
N MET A 12 -10.67 -0.68 1.31
CA MET A 12 -10.11 -1.75 2.14
C MET A 12 -10.30 -1.46 3.63
N ILE A 13 -10.27 -0.18 4.02
CA ILE A 13 -10.57 0.25 5.39
C ILE A 13 -12.05 -0.05 5.71
N GLY A 14 -12.96 0.15 4.75
CA GLY A 14 -14.38 -0.17 4.90
C GLY A 14 -14.64 -1.67 5.05
N VAL A 15 -14.03 -2.52 4.20
CA VAL A 15 -14.16 -3.98 4.28
C VAL A 15 -13.54 -4.50 5.59
N THR A 16 -12.37 -3.98 5.96
CA THR A 16 -11.66 -4.38 7.19
C THR A 16 -12.42 -3.91 8.44
N ALA A 17 -13.12 -2.77 8.39
CA ALA A 17 -13.97 -2.31 9.48
C ALA A 17 -15.10 -3.31 9.80
N GLY A 18 -15.70 -3.94 8.78
CA GLY A 18 -16.74 -4.96 8.97
C GLY A 18 -16.22 -6.28 9.55
N GLU A 19 -14.93 -6.57 9.39
CA GLU A 19 -14.30 -7.82 9.86
C GLU A 19 -13.44 -7.63 11.13
N THR A 20 -13.30 -6.40 11.63
CA THR A 20 -12.49 -6.10 12.82
C THR A 20 -13.27 -6.41 14.09
N LYS A 21 -12.60 -7.08 15.05
CA LYS A 21 -13.20 -7.55 16.32
C LYS A 21 -13.74 -6.43 17.22
N ASP A 22 -13.18 -5.21 17.11
CA ASP A 22 -13.58 -3.98 17.82
C ASP A 22 -13.40 -2.75 16.92
N PRO A 23 -14.35 -2.46 16.01
CA PRO A 23 -14.20 -1.38 15.02
C PRO A 23 -14.22 0.00 15.67
N GLU A 24 -15.01 0.22 16.74
CA GLU A 24 -15.14 1.52 17.42
C GLU A 24 -13.83 2.03 18.03
N GLN A 25 -12.93 1.14 18.43
CA GLN A 25 -11.62 1.53 18.98
C GLN A 25 -10.48 1.38 17.97
N THR A 26 -10.51 0.35 17.14
CA THR A 26 -9.40 -0.02 16.26
C THR A 26 -9.34 0.87 15.03
N ILE A 27 -10.50 1.20 14.42
CA ILE A 27 -10.58 2.05 13.23
C ILE A 27 -10.04 3.46 13.51
N PRO A 28 -10.51 4.21 14.54
CA PRO A 28 -9.98 5.54 14.80
C PRO A 28 -8.50 5.53 15.20
N LYS A 29 -8.02 4.51 15.93
CA LYS A 29 -6.59 4.36 16.22
C LYS A 29 -5.76 4.12 14.95
N ALA A 30 -6.23 3.29 14.03
CA ALA A 30 -5.56 3.05 12.76
C ALA A 30 -5.53 4.32 11.90
N ILE A 31 -6.66 5.02 11.77
CA ILE A 31 -6.78 6.27 11.00
C ILE A 31 -5.81 7.34 11.52
N ASN A 32 -5.63 7.48 12.83
CA ASN A 32 -4.70 8.48 13.38
C ASN A 32 -3.22 8.03 13.32
N SER A 33 -2.94 6.73 13.46
CA SER A 33 -1.55 6.23 13.54
C SER A 33 -0.89 6.01 12.17
N VAL A 34 -1.66 5.63 11.15
CA VAL A 34 -1.12 5.35 9.80
C VAL A 34 -0.51 6.59 9.15
N PRO A 35 -1.19 7.75 9.08
CA PRO A 35 -0.62 8.96 8.47
C PRO A 35 0.62 9.45 9.22
N ILE A 36 0.59 9.41 10.56
CA ILE A 36 1.73 9.81 11.40
C ILE A 36 2.96 8.95 11.12
N ARG A 37 2.79 7.62 11.00
CA ARG A 37 3.91 6.73 10.65
C ARG A 37 4.45 7.04 9.25
N ILE A 38 3.57 7.21 8.26
CA ILE A 38 3.98 7.56 6.89
C ILE A 38 4.75 8.88 6.88
N LEU A 39 4.28 9.89 7.60
CA LEU A 39 4.91 11.21 7.69
C LEU A 39 6.30 11.12 8.32
N ILE A 40 6.43 10.38 9.44
CA ILE A 40 7.73 10.17 10.10
C ILE A 40 8.71 9.45 9.16
N PHE A 41 8.30 8.36 8.51
CA PHE A 41 9.18 7.63 7.58
C PHE A 41 9.56 8.47 6.36
N TYR A 42 8.62 9.22 5.81
CA TYR A 42 8.83 10.04 4.62
C TYR A 42 9.76 11.23 4.90
N VAL A 43 9.44 12.03 5.93
CA VAL A 43 10.24 13.19 6.32
C VAL A 43 11.60 12.75 6.85
N GLY A 44 11.66 11.66 7.61
CA GLY A 44 12.92 11.08 8.08
C GLY A 44 13.82 10.60 6.95
N ALA A 45 13.26 9.88 5.97
CA ALA A 45 14.02 9.45 4.80
C ALA A 45 14.52 10.64 3.97
N LEU A 46 13.67 11.66 3.77
CA LEU A 46 14.09 12.89 3.09
C LEU A 46 15.21 13.62 3.83
N ALA A 47 15.13 13.75 5.15
CA ALA A 47 16.17 14.38 5.94
C ALA A 47 17.52 13.65 5.82
N VAL A 48 17.50 12.31 5.81
CA VAL A 48 18.70 11.49 5.59
C VAL A 48 19.26 11.68 4.18
N ILE A 49 18.40 11.65 3.15
CA ILE A 49 18.81 11.89 1.76
C ILE A 49 19.43 13.28 1.61
N MET A 50 18.78 14.31 2.16
CA MET A 50 19.21 15.72 2.08
C MET A 50 20.50 15.98 2.86
N SER A 51 20.80 15.18 3.89
CA SER A 51 22.07 15.28 4.64
C SER A 51 23.26 14.73 3.86
N ILE A 52 23.02 13.86 2.87
CA ILE A 52 24.07 13.17 2.11
C ILE A 52 24.24 13.78 0.71
N ILE A 53 23.14 14.18 0.05
CA ILE A 53 23.18 14.81 -1.26
C ILE A 53 22.71 16.27 -1.13
N PRO A 54 23.59 17.26 -1.38
CA PRO A 54 23.17 18.66 -1.37
C PRO A 54 22.09 18.90 -2.44
N TRP A 55 20.98 19.47 -1.99
CA TRP A 55 19.77 19.91 -2.72
C TRP A 55 19.99 20.59 -4.09
N TYR A 56 21.20 21.06 -4.40
CA TYR A 56 21.56 21.76 -5.62
C TYR A 56 21.89 20.84 -6.83
N LYS A 57 22.04 19.52 -6.64
CA LYS A 57 22.37 18.55 -7.71
C LYS A 57 21.32 17.45 -7.94
N VAL A 58 20.09 17.68 -7.51
CA VAL A 58 18.99 16.72 -7.67
C VAL A 58 18.45 16.80 -9.10
N ASP A 59 19.00 16.00 -10.01
CA ASP A 59 18.38 15.75 -11.32
C ASP A 59 16.99 15.12 -11.16
N PRO A 60 15.95 15.62 -11.84
CA PRO A 60 14.62 15.03 -11.86
C PRO A 60 14.55 13.65 -12.54
N ASP A 61 15.49 13.33 -13.43
CA ASP A 61 15.44 12.14 -14.29
C ASP A 61 15.83 10.82 -13.60
N ASN A 62 16.37 10.88 -12.37
CA ASN A 62 16.82 9.68 -11.65
C ASN A 62 16.28 9.64 -10.23
N SER A 63 15.76 8.48 -9.81
CA SER A 63 15.19 8.30 -8.47
C SER A 63 16.23 8.64 -7.39
N PRO A 64 15.96 9.64 -6.52
CA PRO A 64 16.92 10.12 -5.53
C PRO A 64 17.35 9.04 -4.52
N PHE A 65 16.50 8.03 -4.28
CA PHE A 65 16.87 6.86 -3.50
C PHE A 65 17.97 6.03 -4.18
N VAL A 66 17.87 5.81 -5.49
CA VAL A 66 18.87 5.03 -6.24
C VAL A 66 20.20 5.77 -6.32
N LYS A 67 20.17 7.09 -6.57
CA LYS A 67 21.38 7.94 -6.52
C LYS A 67 22.04 7.92 -5.13
N LEU A 68 21.24 8.00 -4.06
CA LEU A 68 21.75 7.91 -2.68
C LEU A 68 22.47 6.58 -2.43
N PHE A 69 21.84 5.44 -2.75
CA PHE A 69 22.44 4.13 -2.51
C PHE A 69 23.66 3.85 -3.39
N ALA A 70 23.71 4.42 -4.61
CA ALA A 70 24.88 4.36 -5.48
C ALA A 70 26.06 5.18 -4.91
N LEU A 71 25.81 6.37 -4.35
CA LEU A 71 26.83 7.26 -3.77
C LEU A 71 27.42 6.73 -2.46
N ILE A 72 26.63 6.03 -1.64
CA ILE A 72 27.09 5.42 -0.38
C ILE A 72 27.96 4.16 -0.64
N GLY A 73 28.06 3.69 -1.89
CA GLY A 73 28.95 2.58 -2.26
C GLY A 73 28.46 1.20 -1.82
N VAL A 74 27.15 1.03 -1.58
CA VAL A 74 26.54 -0.26 -1.23
C VAL A 74 25.76 -0.78 -2.44
N PRO A 75 26.42 -1.45 -3.41
CA PRO A 75 25.76 -1.96 -4.62
C PRO A 75 24.62 -2.95 -4.32
N PHE A 76 24.61 -3.58 -3.14
CA PHE A 76 23.55 -4.49 -2.71
C PHE A 76 22.27 -3.78 -2.23
N ALA A 77 22.34 -2.50 -1.83
CA ALA A 77 21.20 -1.78 -1.28
C ALA A 77 20.12 -1.52 -2.34
N ALA A 78 20.51 -1.25 -3.60
CA ALA A 78 19.57 -1.11 -4.70
C ALA A 78 18.75 -2.39 -4.95
N GLY A 79 19.39 -3.57 -4.82
CA GLY A 79 18.74 -4.87 -4.92
C GLY A 79 17.73 -5.11 -3.79
N ILE A 80 18.11 -4.81 -2.55
CA ILE A 80 17.20 -4.92 -1.38
C ILE A 80 15.98 -4.02 -1.55
N ILE A 81 16.18 -2.75 -1.93
CA ILE A 81 15.07 -1.81 -2.10
C ILE A 81 14.13 -2.27 -3.21
N ASN A 82 14.66 -2.71 -4.36
CA ASN A 82 13.83 -3.27 -5.43
C ASN A 82 13.06 -4.50 -4.96
N PHE A 83 13.68 -5.40 -4.19
CA PHE A 83 12.99 -6.56 -3.62
C PHE A 83 11.85 -6.16 -2.67
N VAL A 84 12.08 -5.17 -1.79
CA VAL A 84 11.04 -4.64 -0.88
C VAL A 84 9.91 -3.98 -1.67
N VAL A 85 10.22 -3.19 -2.70
CA VAL A 85 9.21 -2.53 -3.55
C VAL A 85 8.38 -3.56 -4.33
N LEU A 86 9.02 -4.59 -4.90
CA LEU A 86 8.31 -5.66 -5.59
C LEU A 86 7.42 -6.47 -4.64
N THR A 87 7.92 -6.77 -3.43
CA THR A 87 7.14 -7.48 -2.41
C THR A 87 5.94 -6.65 -1.95
N ALA A 88 6.13 -5.34 -1.76
CA ALA A 88 5.05 -4.41 -1.42
C ALA A 88 4.02 -4.30 -2.56
N ALA A 89 4.47 -4.22 -3.82
CA ALA A 89 3.59 -4.20 -4.98
C ALA A 89 2.78 -5.50 -5.10
N ALA A 90 3.42 -6.66 -4.89
CA ALA A 90 2.75 -7.96 -4.87
C ALA A 90 1.72 -8.05 -3.74
N SER A 91 2.07 -7.58 -2.53
CA SER A 91 1.15 -7.52 -1.39
C SER A 91 -0.05 -6.61 -1.64
N SER A 92 0.17 -5.44 -2.25
CA SER A 92 -0.91 -4.52 -2.66
C SER A 92 -1.81 -5.15 -3.72
N CYS A 93 -1.24 -5.86 -4.70
CA CYS A 93 -1.99 -6.56 -5.73
C CYS A 93 -2.87 -7.67 -5.12
N ASN A 94 -2.32 -8.47 -4.21
CA ASN A 94 -3.05 -9.52 -3.52
C ASN A 94 -4.23 -8.96 -2.71
N SER A 95 -4.00 -7.86 -2.00
CA SER A 95 -5.04 -7.21 -1.19
C SER A 95 -6.13 -6.59 -2.07
N GLY A 96 -5.78 -6.04 -3.24
CA GLY A 96 -6.73 -5.51 -4.22
C GLY A 96 -7.61 -6.61 -4.85
N ILE A 97 -7.01 -7.74 -5.24
CA ILE A 97 -7.76 -8.90 -5.77
C ILE A 97 -8.74 -9.42 -4.71
N PHE A 98 -8.28 -9.57 -3.47
CA PHE A 98 -9.12 -10.04 -2.36
C PHE A 98 -10.31 -9.10 -2.09
N SER A 99 -10.07 -7.78 -2.03
CA SER A 99 -11.12 -6.78 -1.82
C SER A 99 -12.17 -6.82 -2.93
N ASN A 100 -11.73 -6.88 -4.19
CA ASN A 100 -12.63 -6.90 -5.34
C ASN A 100 -13.45 -8.20 -5.41
N SER A 101 -12.85 -9.36 -5.10
CA SER A 101 -13.58 -10.63 -5.00
C SER A 101 -14.64 -10.61 -3.89
N ARG A 102 -14.34 -10.03 -2.71
CA ARG A 102 -15.32 -9.86 -1.62
C ARG A 102 -16.46 -8.91 -2.01
N MET A 103 -16.15 -7.83 -2.74
CA MET A 103 -17.16 -6.91 -3.24
C MET A 103 -18.09 -7.59 -4.27
N LEU A 104 -17.53 -8.32 -5.24
CA LEU A 104 -18.29 -9.11 -6.22
C LEU A 104 -19.17 -10.19 -5.56
N TYR A 105 -18.68 -10.84 -4.52
CA TYR A 105 -19.44 -11.79 -3.71
C TYR A 105 -20.60 -11.13 -2.95
N GLY A 106 -20.36 -9.97 -2.34
CA GLY A 106 -21.41 -9.20 -1.68
C GLY A 106 -22.51 -8.76 -2.65
N LEU A 107 -22.13 -8.34 -3.86
CA LEU A 107 -23.07 -7.97 -4.92
C LEU A 107 -23.85 -9.17 -5.48
N SER A 108 -23.20 -10.33 -5.62
CA SER A 108 -23.89 -11.56 -6.09
C SER A 108 -24.91 -12.06 -5.06
N ASN A 109 -24.61 -11.91 -3.77
CA ASN A 109 -25.53 -12.25 -2.69
C ASN A 109 -26.73 -11.28 -2.58
N GLN A 110 -26.63 -10.08 -3.17
CA GLN A 110 -27.72 -9.10 -3.31
C GLN A 110 -28.43 -9.19 -4.67
N GLU A 111 -28.19 -10.25 -5.46
CA GLU A 111 -28.74 -10.45 -6.81
C GLU A 111 -28.33 -9.37 -7.84
N GLN A 112 -27.31 -8.56 -7.52
CA GLN A 112 -26.79 -7.49 -8.38
C GLN A 112 -25.60 -7.92 -9.25
N ALA A 113 -25.10 -9.15 -9.08
CA ALA A 113 -24.05 -9.75 -9.90
C ALA A 113 -24.37 -11.21 -10.24
N PRO A 114 -23.75 -11.79 -11.29
CA PRO A 114 -24.04 -13.16 -11.72
C PRO A 114 -23.90 -14.18 -10.57
N PRO A 115 -24.83 -15.15 -10.43
CA PRO A 115 -24.84 -16.11 -9.32
C PRO A 115 -23.61 -17.04 -9.28
N ALA A 116 -22.84 -17.09 -10.36
CA ALA A 116 -21.54 -17.77 -10.39
C ALA A 116 -20.54 -17.22 -9.35
N PHE A 117 -20.64 -15.93 -9.00
CA PHE A 117 -19.77 -15.28 -8.00
C PHE A 117 -20.29 -15.41 -6.56
N SER A 118 -21.35 -16.19 -6.32
CA SER A 118 -21.91 -16.44 -4.97
C SER A 118 -21.36 -17.72 -4.32
N LYS A 119 -20.45 -18.44 -5.00
CA LYS A 119 -19.78 -19.63 -4.47
C LYS A 119 -18.40 -19.28 -3.93
N THR A 120 -18.17 -19.57 -2.65
CA THR A 120 -16.83 -19.51 -2.05
C THR A 120 -16.11 -20.85 -2.18
N ASN A 121 -14.77 -20.82 -2.26
CA ASN A 121 -13.95 -22.03 -2.12
C ASN A 121 -13.98 -22.54 -0.65
N LYS A 122 -13.51 -23.77 -0.39
CA LYS A 122 -13.46 -24.43 0.94
C LYS A 122 -12.75 -23.62 2.03
N ASN A 123 -11.90 -22.66 1.65
CA ASN A 123 -11.18 -21.78 2.56
C ASN A 123 -11.93 -20.46 2.88
N GLY A 124 -13.21 -20.33 2.48
CA GLY A 124 -14.02 -19.14 2.77
C GLY A 124 -13.66 -17.89 1.94
N VAL A 125 -12.82 -18.07 0.91
CA VAL A 125 -12.47 -17.00 -0.04
C VAL A 125 -13.42 -17.08 -1.24
N PRO A 126 -14.13 -16.00 -1.59
CA PRO A 126 -14.94 -15.90 -2.80
C PRO A 126 -14.10 -15.85 -4.09
#